data_AF-W8BUU3-F1
#
_entry.id   AF-W8BUU3-F1
#
_cell.length_a   1.000
_cell.length_b   1.000
_cell.length_c   1.000
_cell.angle_alpha   90.00
_cell.angle_beta   90.00
_cell.angle_gamma   90.00
#
_symmetry.space_group_name_H-M   'P 1'
#
loop_
_entity.id
_entity.type
_entity.pdbx_description
1 polymer ?
#
loop_
_entity_poly.entity_id
_entity_poly.type
_entity_poly.pdbx_seq_one_letter_code
_entity_poly.pdbx_strand_id
1 'polypeptide(L)'
;MNCLRKIPMRMIVNGVQRQQQCMPSSTGAMSALTVLTEDERVMKETVAKLAQEQIAPLVKKMDEEHKFDPSVVKAVFENGLMGIEVDPDLGGSGCNFLTTILAVEELSKVDPAVGAFVDIHNTLVVSLMMKVGSEEQKNKYLPKLSQEYVSK
;
A
#
# COMPACT_ATOMS: atom_id res chain seq x y z
N MET A 1 33.11 -14.35 -30.53
CA MET A 1 32.38 -15.50 -31.08
C MET A 1 31.82 -16.34 -29.93
N ASN A 2 30.51 -16.19 -29.70
CA ASN A 2 29.53 -17.24 -29.36
C ASN A 2 29.84 -18.27 -28.25
N CYS A 3 29.36 -17.99 -27.03
CA CYS A 3 29.00 -19.01 -26.02
C CYS A 3 27.49 -18.99 -25.65
N LEU A 4 26.61 -18.60 -26.58
CA LEU A 4 25.17 -18.80 -26.45
C LEU A 4 24.75 -20.02 -27.27
N ARG A 5 24.85 -21.23 -26.70
CA ARG A 5 24.15 -22.40 -27.24
C ARG A 5 23.58 -23.28 -26.13
N LYS A 6 22.24 -23.25 -26.10
CA LYS A 6 21.32 -24.36 -25.81
C LYS A 6 20.97 -24.59 -24.34
N ILE A 7 20.07 -23.75 -23.83
CA ILE A 7 19.10 -24.22 -22.82
C ILE A 7 18.16 -25.20 -23.55
N PRO A 8 18.04 -26.46 -23.11
CA PRO A 8 17.14 -27.42 -23.74
C PRO A 8 15.69 -26.95 -23.57
N MET A 9 14.97 -26.83 -24.68
CA MET A 9 13.59 -26.31 -24.76
C MET A 9 12.58 -27.09 -23.86
N ARG A 10 12.98 -28.27 -23.38
CA ARG A 10 12.18 -29.11 -22.47
C ARG A 10 12.04 -28.53 -21.05
N MET A 11 12.91 -27.61 -20.63
CA MET A 11 12.77 -26.90 -19.35
C MET A 11 11.83 -25.70 -19.40
N ILE A 12 11.52 -25.17 -20.59
CA ILE A 12 10.55 -24.07 -20.74
C ILE A 12 9.11 -24.62 -20.67
N VAL A 13 8.87 -25.82 -21.20
CA VAL A 13 7.51 -26.39 -21.28
C VAL A 13 6.98 -26.82 -19.91
N ASN A 14 7.84 -27.33 -19.01
CA ASN A 14 7.42 -27.76 -17.67
C ASN A 14 7.20 -26.60 -16.68
N GLY A 15 7.76 -25.41 -16.94
CA GLY A 15 7.56 -24.22 -16.12
C GLY A 15 6.18 -23.57 -16.32
N VAL A 16 5.61 -23.70 -17.52
CA VAL A 16 4.26 -23.20 -17.83
C VAL A 16 3.17 -24.07 -17.20
N GLN A 17 3.42 -25.36 -17.01
CA GLN A 17 2.42 -26.31 -16.49
C GLN A 17 2.22 -26.24 -14.97
N ARG A 18 3.11 -25.59 -14.20
CA ARG A 18 2.95 -25.44 -12.75
C ARG A 18 2.09 -24.26 -12.31
N GLN A 19 1.68 -23.37 -13.22
CA GLN A 19 0.78 -22.25 -12.92
C GLN A 19 -0.70 -22.57 -13.16
N GLN A 20 -1.06 -23.80 -13.56
CA GLN A 20 -2.43 -24.15 -13.90
C GLN A 20 -3.26 -24.78 -12.76
N GLN A 21 -2.77 -24.76 -11.53
CA GLN A 21 -3.56 -25.18 -10.37
C GLN A 21 -3.85 -23.98 -9.46
N CYS A 22 -5.15 -23.74 -9.25
CA CYS A 22 -5.80 -22.63 -8.55
C CYS A 22 -6.13 -21.38 -9.40
N MET A 23 -6.81 -21.58 -10.53
CA MET A 23 -7.86 -20.63 -10.90
C MET A 23 -9.07 -20.94 -10.00
N PRO A 24 -9.57 -20.02 -9.16
CA PRO A 24 -10.87 -20.23 -8.53
C PRO A 24 -11.91 -20.24 -9.66
N SER A 25 -12.57 -21.38 -9.81
CA SER A 25 -13.76 -21.50 -10.65
C SER A 25 -14.86 -20.65 -10.05
N SER A 26 -14.93 -19.38 -10.44
CA SER A 26 -16.08 -18.53 -10.20
C SER A 26 -16.57 -17.95 -11.52
N THR A 27 -17.67 -18.50 -12.01
CA THR A 27 -18.56 -17.87 -12.99
C THR A 27 -19.34 -16.75 -12.29
N GLY A 28 -18.63 -15.76 -11.75
CA GLY A 28 -19.19 -14.47 -11.36
C GLY A 28 -19.07 -13.52 -12.55
N ALA A 29 -20.12 -12.75 -12.85
CA ALA A 29 -20.01 -11.67 -13.83
C ALA A 29 -18.84 -10.75 -13.44
N MET A 30 -17.86 -10.59 -14.33
CA MET A 30 -16.75 -9.67 -14.13
C MET A 30 -17.33 -8.25 -14.01
N SER A 31 -17.35 -7.73 -12.78
CA SER A 31 -17.80 -6.37 -12.50
C SER A 31 -16.74 -5.38 -12.97
N ALA A 32 -17.14 -4.14 -13.24
CA ALA A 32 -16.17 -3.09 -13.60
C ALA A 32 -15.20 -2.85 -12.43
N LEU A 33 -13.94 -2.51 -12.73
CA LEU A 33 -12.92 -2.17 -11.71
C LEU A 33 -13.33 -1.01 -10.80
N THR A 34 -14.28 -0.19 -11.23
CA THR A 34 -14.84 0.93 -10.47
C THR A 34 -15.90 0.50 -9.44
N VAL A 35 -16.35 -0.76 -9.48
CA VAL A 35 -17.27 -1.31 -8.47
C VAL A 35 -16.41 -1.79 -7.30
N LEU A 36 -16.37 -0.97 -6.25
CA LEU A 36 -15.62 -1.23 -5.04
C LEU A 36 -16.39 -2.12 -4.08
N THR A 37 -15.67 -2.88 -3.27
CA THR A 37 -16.22 -3.51 -2.07
C THR A 37 -16.64 -2.45 -1.05
N GLU A 38 -17.47 -2.84 -0.07
CA GLU A 38 -17.93 -1.91 0.96
C GLU A 38 -16.75 -1.36 1.79
N ASP A 39 -15.78 -2.21 2.14
CA ASP A 39 -14.60 -1.79 2.91
C ASP A 39 -13.72 -0.81 2.12
N GLU A 40 -13.51 -1.05 0.82
CA GLU A 40 -12.79 -0.13 -0.07
C GLU A 40 -13.53 1.21 -0.21
N ARG A 41 -14.85 1.19 -0.34
CA ARG A 41 -15.70 2.39 -0.43
C ARG A 41 -15.63 3.22 0.86
N VAL A 42 -15.77 2.57 2.02
CA VAL A 42 -15.68 3.21 3.34
C VAL A 42 -14.30 3.81 3.57
N MET A 43 -13.23 3.08 3.23
CA MET A 43 -11.88 3.63 3.33
C MET A 43 -11.72 4.87 2.44
N LYS A 44 -12.12 4.78 1.17
CA LYS A 44 -12.06 5.90 0.23
C LYS A 44 -12.76 7.14 0.79
N GLU A 45 -13.99 7.00 1.28
CA GLU A 45 -14.77 8.11 1.85
C GLU A 45 -14.12 8.68 3.11
N THR A 46 -13.57 7.82 3.97
CA THR A 46 -12.87 8.23 5.19
C THR A 46 -11.62 9.04 4.88
N VAL A 47 -10.79 8.56 3.94
CA VAL A 47 -9.57 9.26 3.53
C VAL A 47 -9.89 10.56 2.81
N ALA A 48 -10.91 10.58 1.94
CA ALA A 48 -11.34 11.81 1.28
C ALA A 48 -11.75 12.88 2.29
N LYS A 49 -12.52 12.50 3.33
CA LYS A 49 -12.92 13.39 4.40
C LYS A 49 -11.72 13.89 5.21
N LEU A 50 -10.82 12.99 5.61
CA LEU A 50 -9.58 13.32 6.31
C LEU A 50 -8.75 14.36 5.52
N ALA A 51 -8.58 14.11 4.21
CA ALA A 51 -7.82 14.97 3.33
C ALA A 51 -8.43 16.37 3.24
N GLN A 52 -9.75 16.47 3.07
CA GLN A 52 -10.44 17.77 2.98
C GLN A 52 -10.46 18.54 4.31
N GLU A 53 -10.73 17.85 5.43
CA GLU A 53 -10.95 18.53 6.71
C GLU A 53 -9.66 18.85 7.46
N GLN A 54 -8.65 17.97 7.38
CA GLN A 54 -7.43 18.11 8.20
C GLN A 54 -6.20 18.50 7.38
N ILE A 55 -6.11 18.04 6.13
CA ILE A 55 -4.90 18.27 5.30
C ILE A 55 -5.05 19.54 4.45
N ALA A 56 -6.18 19.72 3.78
CA ALA A 56 -6.41 20.84 2.86
C ALA A 56 -6.12 22.23 3.46
N PRO A 57 -6.49 22.54 4.73
CA PRO A 57 -6.17 23.83 5.34
C PRO A 57 -4.67 24.10 5.52
N LEU A 58 -3.84 23.05 5.54
CA LEU A 58 -2.42 23.11 5.86
C LEU A 58 -1.52 23.09 4.62
N VAL A 59 -2.03 22.68 3.45
CA VAL A 59 -1.25 22.47 2.22
C VAL A 59 -0.37 23.67 1.88
N LYS A 60 -0.96 24.87 1.83
CA LYS A 60 -0.22 26.09 1.46
C LYS A 60 0.95 26.37 2.42
N LYS A 61 0.73 26.21 3.73
CA LYS A 61 1.76 26.40 4.75
C LYS A 61 2.88 25.36 4.59
N MET A 62 2.51 24.09 4.42
CA MET A 62 3.48 23.00 4.28
C MET A 62 4.34 23.15 3.02
N ASP A 63 3.74 23.60 1.92
CA ASP A 63 4.44 23.89 0.67
C ASP A 63 5.43 25.06 0.83
N GLU A 64 4.99 26.19 1.38
CA GLU A 64 5.84 27.37 1.62
C GLU A 64 6.98 27.10 2.62
N GLU A 65 6.73 26.29 3.66
CA GLU A 65 7.73 25.93 4.67
C GLU A 65 8.57 24.70 4.30
N HIS A 66 8.25 24.02 3.20
CA HIS A 66 8.84 22.75 2.76
C HIS A 66 8.88 21.69 3.87
N LYS A 67 7.81 21.62 4.67
CA LYS A 67 7.77 20.78 5.86
C LYS A 67 6.37 20.29 6.16
N PHE A 68 6.24 19.00 6.43
CA PHE A 68 4.98 18.45 6.93
C PHE A 68 4.63 18.99 8.31
N ASP A 69 3.38 19.40 8.48
CA ASP A 69 2.84 19.73 9.78
C ASP A 69 2.73 18.44 10.62
N PRO A 70 3.22 18.43 11.89
CA PRO A 70 3.14 17.25 12.73
C PRO A 70 1.71 16.71 12.93
N SER A 71 0.69 17.58 12.82
CA SER A 71 -0.71 17.15 12.89
C SER A 71 -1.12 16.26 11.71
N VAL A 72 -0.61 16.53 10.50
CA VAL A 72 -0.88 15.69 9.31
C VAL A 72 -0.26 14.31 9.48
N VAL A 73 1.01 14.26 9.91
CA VAL A 73 1.70 12.98 10.16
C VAL A 73 0.94 12.17 11.21
N LYS A 74 0.58 12.81 12.33
CA LYS A 74 -0.20 12.15 13.38
C LYS A 74 -1.54 11.63 12.86
N ALA A 75 -2.26 12.43 12.06
CA ALA A 75 -3.57 12.07 11.55
C ALA A 75 -3.52 10.85 10.62
N VAL A 76 -2.51 10.72 9.76
CA VAL A 76 -2.40 9.53 8.89
C VAL A 76 -2.07 8.25 9.67
N PHE A 77 -1.34 8.33 10.79
CA PHE A 77 -1.16 7.18 11.70
C PHE A 77 -2.45 6.83 12.44
N GLU A 78 -3.14 7.82 13.01
CA GLU A 78 -4.39 7.60 13.76
C GLU A 78 -5.52 7.02 12.89
N ASN A 79 -5.48 7.26 11.57
CA ASN A 79 -6.42 6.69 10.59
C ASN A 79 -5.93 5.38 9.94
N GLY A 80 -4.81 4.79 10.42
CA GLY A 80 -4.35 3.48 9.94
C GLY A 80 -3.79 3.48 8.51
N LEU A 81 -3.32 4.63 8.01
CA LEU A 81 -2.85 4.78 6.63
C LEU A 81 -1.37 4.42 6.47
N MET A 82 -0.64 4.15 7.55
CA MET A 82 0.81 3.86 7.53
C MET A 82 1.14 2.35 7.66
N GLY A 83 0.15 1.49 7.49
CA GLY A 83 0.28 0.03 7.56
C GLY A 83 -0.94 -0.67 6.98
N ILE A 84 -1.38 -0.23 5.80
CA ILE A 84 -2.71 -0.60 5.25
C ILE A 84 -2.83 -2.11 5.04
N GLU A 85 -1.81 -2.74 4.46
CA GLU A 85 -1.78 -4.19 4.19
C GLU A 85 -1.16 -5.02 5.32
N VAL A 86 -0.68 -4.37 6.38
CA VAL A 86 -0.04 -5.07 7.51
C VAL A 86 -1.12 -5.78 8.32
N ASP A 87 -0.79 -6.98 8.79
CA ASP A 87 -1.68 -7.77 9.64
C ASP A 87 -2.12 -6.97 10.89
N PRO A 88 -3.40 -7.01 11.29
CA PRO A 88 -3.86 -6.37 12.51
C PRO A 88 -3.11 -6.80 13.78
N ASP A 89 -2.65 -8.05 13.87
CA ASP A 89 -1.83 -8.55 15.00
C ASP A 89 -0.46 -7.86 15.07
N LEU A 90 0.00 -7.31 13.94
CA LEU A 90 1.22 -6.50 13.82
C LEU A 90 0.91 -4.99 13.73
N GLY A 91 -0.28 -4.57 14.15
CA GLY A 91 -0.66 -3.17 14.27
C GLY A 91 -1.05 -2.48 12.96
N GLY A 92 -1.31 -3.24 11.89
CA GLY A 92 -1.81 -2.74 10.62
C GLY A 92 -3.33 -2.75 10.48
N SER A 93 -3.81 -2.40 9.30
CA SER A 93 -5.24 -2.33 8.98
C SER A 93 -5.79 -3.60 8.31
N GLY A 94 -4.94 -4.55 7.90
CA GLY A 94 -5.33 -5.81 7.27
C GLY A 94 -6.10 -5.66 5.95
N CYS A 95 -6.01 -4.50 5.31
CA CYS A 95 -6.71 -4.19 4.07
C CYS A 95 -5.97 -4.74 2.85
N ASN A 96 -6.63 -4.70 1.69
CA ASN A 96 -6.04 -5.16 0.44
C ASN A 96 -5.25 -4.04 -0.26
N PHE A 97 -4.49 -4.40 -1.30
CA PHE A 97 -3.68 -3.44 -2.06
C PHE A 97 -4.51 -2.37 -2.80
N LEU A 98 -5.74 -2.68 -3.23
CA LEU A 98 -6.60 -1.68 -3.86
C LEU A 98 -7.02 -0.60 -2.86
N THR A 99 -7.24 -0.96 -1.60
CA THR A 99 -7.44 0.00 -0.50
C THR A 99 -6.24 0.95 -0.35
N THR A 100 -5.01 0.44 -0.44
CA THR A 100 -3.79 1.29 -0.45
C THR A 100 -3.81 2.28 -1.62
N ILE A 101 -4.15 1.82 -2.82
CA ILE A 101 -4.25 2.68 -4.02
C ILE A 101 -5.30 3.77 -3.82
N LEU A 102 -6.48 3.42 -3.32
CA LEU A 102 -7.57 4.37 -3.08
C LEU A 102 -7.19 5.42 -2.03
N ALA A 103 -6.51 5.01 -0.95
CA ALA A 103 -6.02 5.95 0.06
C ALA A 103 -5.03 6.96 -0.53
N VAL A 104 -4.06 6.48 -1.32
CA VAL A 104 -3.08 7.34 -2.01
C VAL A 104 -3.78 8.27 -3.01
N GLU A 105 -4.75 7.76 -3.76
CA GLU A 105 -5.54 8.56 -4.72
C GLU A 105 -6.27 9.71 -4.03
N GLU A 106 -6.98 9.45 -2.93
CA GLU A 106 -7.76 10.46 -2.22
C GLU A 106 -6.88 11.51 -1.53
N LEU A 107 -5.75 11.11 -0.94
CA LEU A 107 -4.78 12.06 -0.39
C LEU A 107 -4.19 12.95 -1.48
N SER A 108 -3.82 12.35 -2.62
CA SER A 108 -3.16 13.06 -3.73
C SER A 108 -4.08 14.08 -4.43
N LYS A 109 -5.41 13.94 -4.31
CA LYS A 109 -6.37 14.96 -4.79
C LYS A 109 -6.25 16.28 -4.03
N VAL A 110 -5.73 16.24 -2.80
CA VAL A 110 -5.58 17.42 -1.92
C VAL A 110 -4.12 17.86 -1.85
N ASP A 111 -3.22 16.92 -1.53
CA ASP A 111 -1.79 17.18 -1.42
C ASP A 111 -0.98 15.97 -1.94
N PRO A 112 -0.41 16.06 -3.16
CA PRO A 112 0.42 15.01 -3.72
C PRO A 112 1.67 14.67 -2.89
N ALA A 113 2.20 15.61 -2.10
CA ALA A 113 3.34 15.33 -1.24
C ALA A 113 2.96 14.38 -0.10
N VAL A 114 1.78 14.59 0.51
CA VAL A 114 1.24 13.66 1.52
C VAL A 114 0.87 12.32 0.90
N GLY A 115 0.28 12.32 -0.30
CA GLY A 115 0.00 11.10 -1.05
C GLY A 115 1.25 10.26 -1.31
N ALA A 116 2.31 10.88 -1.83
CA ALA A 116 3.60 10.22 -2.07
C ALA A 116 4.27 9.71 -0.78
N PHE A 117 4.14 10.46 0.31
CA PHE A 117 4.64 10.06 1.61
C PHE A 117 3.98 8.78 2.13
N VAL A 118 2.65 8.68 2.04
CA VAL A 118 1.90 7.48 2.41
C VAL A 118 2.18 6.32 1.45
N ASP A 119 2.28 6.60 0.14
CA ASP A 119 2.61 5.60 -0.89
C ASP A 119 3.96 4.95 -0.63
N ILE A 120 5.04 5.74 -0.58
CA ILE A 120 6.42 5.23 -0.39
C ILE A 120 6.52 4.36 0.87
N HIS A 121 5.89 4.80 1.96
CA HIS A 121 5.92 4.04 3.20
C HIS A 121 5.25 2.67 3.05
N ASN A 122 4.04 2.61 2.48
CA ASN A 122 3.32 1.34 2.31
C ASN A 122 3.91 0.45 1.22
N THR A 123 4.10 1.00 0.02
CA THR A 123 4.38 0.22 -1.20
C THR A 123 5.86 -0.12 -1.37
N LEU A 124 6.76 0.64 -0.73
CA LEU A 124 8.19 0.38 -0.74
C LEU A 124 8.68 -0.16 0.61
N VAL A 125 8.53 0.58 1.70
CA VAL A 125 9.17 0.22 2.99
C VAL A 125 8.47 -0.98 3.63
N VAL A 126 7.17 -0.86 3.90
CA VAL A 126 6.37 -1.90 4.55
C VAL A 126 6.26 -3.14 3.66
N SER A 127 5.95 -2.97 2.38
CA SER A 127 5.92 -4.03 1.38
C SER A 127 7.24 -4.81 1.29
N LEU A 128 8.40 -4.14 1.34
CA LEU A 128 9.69 -4.81 1.37
C LEU A 128 9.88 -5.59 2.68
N MET A 129 9.59 -4.98 3.83
CA MET A 129 9.69 -5.66 5.15
C MET A 129 8.82 -6.92 5.20
N MET A 130 7.59 -6.85 4.67
CA MET A 130 6.68 -7.99 4.58
C MET A 130 7.21 -9.10 3.65
N LYS A 131 7.78 -8.73 2.50
CA LYS A 131 8.21 -9.69 1.47
C LYS A 131 9.55 -10.37 1.78
N VAL A 132 10.51 -9.63 2.33
CA VAL A 132 11.90 -10.13 2.48
C VAL A 132 12.43 -10.11 3.91
N GLY A 133 11.70 -9.54 4.88
CA GLY A 133 12.11 -9.54 6.28
C GLY A 133 12.08 -10.94 6.88
N SER A 134 12.98 -11.22 7.83
CA SER A 134 12.85 -12.39 8.69
C SER A 134 11.66 -12.23 9.64
N GLU A 135 11.16 -13.32 10.21
CA GLU A 135 10.06 -13.26 11.18
C GLU A 135 10.41 -12.38 12.41
N GLU A 136 11.66 -12.45 12.88
CA GLU A 136 12.15 -11.56 13.94
C GLU A 136 12.12 -10.08 13.53
N GLN A 137 12.50 -9.76 12.29
CA GLN A 137 12.45 -8.39 11.78
C GLN A 137 11.01 -7.91 11.61
N LYS A 138 10.13 -8.73 11.05
CA LYS A 138 8.70 -8.40 10.88
C LYS A 138 8.05 -8.08 12.23
N ASN A 139 8.20 -8.97 13.21
CA ASN A 139 7.63 -8.79 14.55
C ASN A 139 8.21 -7.57 15.27
N LYS A 140 9.46 -7.21 15.00
CA LYS A 140 10.11 -6.05 15.61
C LYS A 140 9.74 -4.72 14.95
N TYR A 141 9.62 -4.69 13.62
CA TYR A 141 9.56 -3.45 12.84
C TYR A 141 8.17 -3.14 12.28
N LEU A 142 7.35 -4.13 11.90
CA LEU A 142 6.02 -3.85 11.34
C LEU A 142 5.06 -3.14 12.32
N PRO A 143 5.00 -3.49 13.62
CA PRO A 143 4.21 -2.73 14.58
C PRO A 143 4.65 -1.28 14.67
N LYS A 144 5.97 -1.05 14.60
CA LYS A 144 6.55 0.28 14.71
C LYS A 144 6.29 1.09 13.46
N LEU A 145 6.53 0.52 12.28
CA LEU A 145 6.25 1.16 10.99
C LEU A 145 4.77 1.53 10.84
N SER A 146 3.88 0.74 11.42
CA SER A 146 2.43 0.99 11.32
C SER A 146 1.92 2.04 12.29
N GLN A 147 2.62 2.30 13.41
CA GLN A 147 2.11 3.12 14.51
C GLN A 147 2.97 4.33 14.91
N GLU A 148 4.29 4.30 14.67
CA GLU A 148 5.22 5.30 15.23
C GLU A 148 6.35 5.73 14.28
N TYR A 149 6.84 4.83 13.42
CA TYR A 149 8.06 5.07 12.66
C TYR A 149 7.75 5.62 11.30
N VAL A 150 8.21 6.85 11.11
CA VAL A 150 8.32 7.49 9.82
C VAL A 150 9.76 7.38 9.35
N SER A 151 9.97 7.07 8.07
CA SER A 151 11.30 7.19 7.46
C SER A 151 11.69 8.67 7.50
N LYS A 152 12.59 9.03 8.42
CA LYS A 152 13.10 10.41 8.59
C LYS A 152 14.11 10.77 7.52
#